data_AF-A0A2N0QHV8-F1
#
_entry.id   AF-A0A2N0QHV8-F1
#
_cell.length_a   1.000
_cell.length_b   1.000
_cell.length_c   1.000
_cell.angle_alpha   90.00
_cell.angle_beta   90.00
_cell.angle_gamma   90.00
#
_symmetry.space_group_name_H-M   'P 1'
#
loop_
_entity.id
_entity.type
_entity.pdbx_description
1 polymer ?
#
loop_
_entity_poly.entity_id
_entity_poly.type
_entity_poly.pdbx_seq_one_letter_code
_entity_poly.pdbx_strand_id
1 'polypeptide(L)'
;MAKQFNGEIINGDSMQIYKGLDIGTAKITEEEAEGVPHHLLDIKEPTESFSVAEYQTLVRNKIAEIQSRGKLPMIVGGTGLYVQAVLYDFQFTEEEVDEEARKKYYDELSKIGPQAMHDRLNALDPETAKTIHPNNTRRVIRALEMIELSGVSKASDEMNRGNIP
;
A
#
# COMPACT_ATOMS: atom_id res chain seq x y z
N MET A 1 -8.10 21.95 15.09
CA MET A 1 -9.18 21.63 14.13
C MET A 1 -10.11 20.53 14.64
N ALA A 2 -9.62 19.31 14.94
CA ALA A 2 -10.48 18.19 15.33
C ALA A 2 -11.46 18.49 16.49
N LYS A 3 -11.00 19.15 17.57
CA LYS A 3 -11.89 19.56 18.69
C LYS A 3 -13.07 20.45 18.25
N GLN A 4 -12.85 21.36 17.30
CA GLN A 4 -13.89 22.28 16.82
C GLN A 4 -14.96 21.58 15.99
N PHE A 5 -14.58 20.50 15.30
CA PHE A 5 -15.46 19.74 14.41
C PHE A 5 -15.97 18.43 15.02
N ASN A 6 -15.78 18.23 16.33
CA ASN A 6 -16.09 16.96 17.01
C ASN A 6 -15.50 15.75 16.25
N GLY A 7 -14.24 15.90 15.82
CA GLY A 7 -13.56 14.95 14.95
C GLY A 7 -12.64 13.99 15.69
N GLU A 8 -12.33 12.89 15.02
CA GLU A 8 -11.28 11.93 15.42
C GLU A 8 -10.28 11.78 14.28
N ILE A 9 -9.01 11.56 14.61
CA ILE A 9 -7.92 11.54 13.64
C ILE A 9 -7.58 10.10 13.25
N ILE A 10 -7.48 9.82 11.96
CA ILE A 10 -6.97 8.58 11.41
C ILE A 10 -5.58 8.85 10.84
N ASN A 11 -4.57 8.11 11.30
CA ASN A 11 -3.21 8.26 10.83
C ASN A 11 -3.08 7.94 9.31
N GLY A 12 -2.49 8.88 8.57
CA GLY A 12 -2.17 8.85 7.14
C GLY A 12 -0.79 8.29 6.79
N ASP A 13 0.09 8.13 7.79
CA ASP A 13 1.50 7.80 7.61
C ASP A 13 1.76 6.30 7.80
N SER A 14 2.36 5.68 6.78
CA SER A 14 2.67 4.25 6.75
C SER A 14 3.75 3.82 7.75
N MET A 15 4.58 4.74 8.25
CA MET A 15 5.64 4.44 9.22
C MET A 15 5.17 4.56 10.66
N GLN A 16 4.19 5.43 10.95
CA GLN A 16 3.66 5.63 12.30
C GLN A 16 2.75 4.49 12.78
N ILE A 17 2.44 3.52 11.91
CA ILE A 17 1.67 2.32 12.29
C ILE A 17 2.45 1.40 13.23
N TYR A 18 3.79 1.47 13.19
CA TYR A 18 4.66 0.49 13.82
C TYR A 18 4.98 0.87 15.26
N LYS A 19 4.93 -0.14 16.13
CA LYS A 19 5.23 -0.03 17.55
C LYS A 19 6.67 0.36 17.82
N GLY A 20 6.86 1.27 18.76
CA GLY A 20 8.18 1.67 19.28
C GLY A 20 9.05 2.50 18.32
N LEU A 21 8.54 2.86 17.14
CA LEU A 21 9.23 3.73 16.18
C LEU A 21 8.87 5.22 16.39
N ASP A 22 8.82 5.69 17.63
CA ASP A 22 8.15 6.96 17.95
C ASP A 22 8.96 8.20 17.52
N ILE A 23 10.25 8.24 17.87
CA ILE A 23 11.11 9.40 17.63
C ILE A 23 11.40 9.58 16.14
N GLY A 24 11.77 8.49 15.45
CA GLY A 24 12.15 8.53 14.04
C GLY A 24 10.99 8.81 13.09
N THR A 25 9.75 8.64 13.55
CA THR A 25 8.54 8.88 12.76
C THR A 25 7.76 10.11 13.20
N ALA A 26 8.28 10.87 14.18
CA ALA A 26 7.59 12.02 14.77
C ALA A 26 6.15 11.69 15.19
N LYS A 27 5.99 10.55 15.89
CA LYS A 27 4.68 10.08 16.34
C LYS A 27 4.10 11.03 17.37
N ILE A 28 2.80 11.28 17.25
CA ILE A 28 2.10 12.18 18.17
C ILE A 28 2.10 11.63 19.59
N THR A 29 2.34 12.51 20.55
CA THR A 29 2.28 12.20 21.98
C THR A 29 0.87 12.40 22.54
N GLU A 30 0.57 11.83 23.71
CA GLU A 30 -0.71 12.05 24.40
C GLU A 30 -0.96 13.52 24.74
N GLU A 31 0.11 14.26 25.07
CA GLU A 31 0.05 15.69 25.36
C GLU A 31 -0.37 16.49 24.12
N GLU A 32 0.26 16.22 22.97
CA GLU A 32 -0.07 16.86 21.69
C GLU A 32 -1.45 16.44 21.15
N ALA A 33 -1.89 15.22 21.43
CA ALA A 33 -3.23 14.77 21.06
C ALA A 33 -4.33 15.54 21.81
N GLU A 34 -4.01 16.08 22.98
CA GLU A 34 -4.89 16.88 23.84
C GLU A 34 -6.30 16.26 24.02
N GLY A 35 -6.38 14.93 24.14
CA GLY A 35 -7.62 14.18 24.30
C GLY A 35 -8.41 13.89 23.01
N VAL A 36 -7.89 14.28 21.83
CA VAL A 36 -8.45 13.88 20.53
C VAL A 36 -8.03 12.44 20.23
N PRO A 37 -8.97 11.51 19.96
CA PRO A 37 -8.63 10.15 19.58
C PRO A 37 -7.84 10.11 18.27
N HIS A 38 -6.72 9.38 18.28
CA HIS A 38 -5.90 9.07 17.11
C HIS A 38 -5.91 7.57 16.85
N HIS A 39 -6.26 7.19 15.62
CA HIS A 39 -6.41 5.80 15.18
C HIS A 39 -5.26 5.38 14.27
N LEU A 40 -5.00 4.06 14.20
CA LEU A 40 -3.99 3.44 13.33
C LEU A 40 -2.55 3.88 13.64
N LEU A 41 -2.27 4.11 14.93
CA LEU A 41 -0.94 4.22 15.50
C LEU A 41 -0.63 2.93 16.25
N ASP A 42 0.62 2.46 16.21
CA ASP A 42 1.08 1.32 17.04
C ASP A 42 0.29 0.01 16.86
N ILE A 43 -0.24 -0.23 15.65
CA ILE A 43 -1.06 -1.40 15.34
C ILE A 43 -0.25 -2.60 14.83
N LYS A 44 1.02 -2.43 14.46
CA LYS A 44 1.90 -3.48 13.91
C LYS A 44 3.25 -3.52 14.62
N GLU A 45 3.83 -4.71 14.74
CA GLU A 45 5.25 -4.85 15.10
C GLU A 45 6.14 -4.43 13.92
N PRO A 46 7.34 -3.87 14.16
CA PRO A 46 8.26 -3.44 13.09
C PRO A 46 8.67 -4.53 12.10
N THR A 47 8.53 -5.81 12.47
CA THR A 47 8.85 -6.97 11.63
C THR A 47 7.68 -7.40 10.75
N GLU A 48 6.48 -6.88 10.97
CA GLU A 48 5.30 -7.22 10.18
C GLU A 48 5.26 -6.40 8.89
N SER A 49 4.82 -7.03 7.80
CA SER A 49 4.53 -6.30 6.58
C SER A 49 3.22 -5.51 6.72
N PHE A 50 3.19 -4.33 6.12
CA PHE A 50 1.97 -3.54 5.95
C PHE A 50 1.77 -3.15 4.50
N SER A 51 0.60 -3.47 3.97
CA SER A 51 0.23 -3.18 2.59
C SER A 51 -0.74 -2.02 2.49
N VAL A 52 -0.74 -1.34 1.34
CA VAL A 52 -1.72 -0.30 1.05
C VAL A 52 -3.16 -0.83 0.98
N ALA A 53 -3.34 -2.10 0.61
CA ALA A 53 -4.65 -2.76 0.60
C ALA A 53 -5.19 -2.95 2.03
N GLU A 54 -4.33 -3.42 2.93
CA GLU A 54 -4.65 -3.53 4.35
C GLU A 54 -4.99 -2.15 4.94
N TYR A 55 -4.21 -1.12 4.59
CA TYR A 55 -4.49 0.25 5.01
C TYR A 55 -5.85 0.76 4.54
N GLN A 56 -6.20 0.58 3.26
CA GLN A 56 -7.49 1.00 2.71
C GLN A 56 -8.65 0.39 3.51
N THR A 57 -8.60 -0.91 3.78
CA THR A 57 -9.61 -1.63 4.56
C THR A 57 -9.70 -1.09 5.99
N LEU A 58 -8.56 -0.95 6.68
CA LEU A 58 -8.52 -0.44 8.05
C LEU A 58 -9.08 0.97 8.17
N VAL A 59 -8.70 1.88 7.27
CA VAL A 59 -9.16 3.26 7.28
C VAL A 59 -10.65 3.34 7.00
N ARG A 60 -11.16 2.63 5.98
CA ARG A 60 -12.60 2.61 5.66
C ARG A 60 -13.45 2.09 6.81
N ASN A 61 -12.99 1.02 7.46
CA ASN A 61 -13.65 0.50 8.67
C ASN A 61 -13.66 1.55 9.79
N LYS A 62 -12.58 2.31 9.95
CA LYS A 62 -12.48 3.35 10.99
C LYS A 62 -13.32 4.58 10.68
N ILE A 63 -13.41 4.99 9.41
CA ILE A 63 -14.35 6.01 8.95
C ILE A 63 -15.77 5.63 9.35
N ALA A 64 -16.22 4.41 9.02
CA ALA A 64 -17.56 3.94 9.37
C ALA A 64 -17.81 3.91 10.89
N GLU A 65 -16.82 3.48 11.67
CA GLU A 65 -16.91 3.43 13.13
C GLU A 65 -16.98 4.84 13.77
N ILE A 66 -16.20 5.79 13.27
CA ILE A 66 -16.21 7.18 13.74
C ILE A 66 -17.55 7.84 13.38
N GLN A 67 -18.05 7.61 12.17
CA GLN A 67 -19.33 8.13 11.71
C GLN A 67 -20.51 7.55 12.51
N SER A 68 -20.46 6.27 12.91
CA SER A 68 -21.51 5.67 13.72
C SER A 68 -21.60 6.29 15.13
N ARG A 69 -20.53 6.91 15.62
CA ARG A 69 -20.51 7.75 16.83
C ARG A 69 -20.96 9.19 16.61
N GLY A 70 -21.33 9.58 15.38
CA GLY A 70 -21.71 10.95 15.03
C GLY A 70 -20.54 11.94 15.02
N LYS A 71 -19.31 11.44 14.81
CA LYS A 71 -18.08 12.25 14.78
C LYS A 71 -17.51 12.38 13.38
N LEU A 72 -16.67 13.40 13.16
CA LEU A 72 -16.02 13.65 11.87
C LEU A 72 -14.70 12.87 11.75
N PRO A 73 -14.57 11.89 10.84
CA PRO A 73 -13.28 11.25 10.57
C PRO A 73 -12.36 12.21 9.81
N MET A 74 -11.12 12.36 10.29
CA MET A 74 -10.10 13.23 9.70
C MET A 74 -8.82 12.43 9.42
N ILE A 75 -8.44 12.28 8.16
CA ILE A 75 -7.18 11.64 7.80
C ILE A 75 -6.07 12.70 7.85
N VAL A 76 -5.03 12.47 8.65
CA VAL A 76 -3.93 13.42 8.88
C VAL A 76 -2.58 12.74 8.67
N GLY A 77 -1.64 13.45 8.03
CA GLY A 77 -0.37 12.89 7.56
C GLY A 77 -0.47 12.49 6.08
N GLY A 78 0.42 11.62 5.62
CA GLY A 78 0.23 11.01 4.30
C GLY A 78 1.49 10.54 3.60
N THR A 79 1.60 9.23 3.45
CA THR A 79 2.27 8.67 2.27
C THR A 79 1.29 8.82 1.09
N GLY A 80 1.63 9.60 0.06
CA GLY A 80 0.68 10.00 -1.00
C GLY A 80 -0.14 8.83 -1.60
N LEU A 81 0.50 7.67 -1.81
CA LEU A 81 -0.16 6.45 -2.29
C LEU A 81 -1.24 5.91 -1.33
N TYR A 82 -1.01 5.98 -0.02
CA TYR A 82 -1.90 5.44 1.01
C TYR A 82 -3.19 6.27 1.11
N VAL A 83 -3.04 7.60 1.15
CA VAL A 83 -4.19 8.51 1.14
C VAL A 83 -4.97 8.38 -0.17
N GLN A 84 -4.29 8.27 -1.31
CA GLN A 84 -4.94 8.05 -2.60
C GLN A 84 -5.73 6.73 -2.64
N ALA A 85 -5.20 5.64 -2.08
CA ALA A 85 -5.89 4.35 -2.05
C ALA A 85 -7.17 4.36 -1.19
N VAL A 86 -7.27 5.24 -0.19
CA VAL A 86 -8.50 5.41 0.56
C VAL A 86 -9.53 6.22 -0.23
N LEU A 87 -9.08 7.31 -0.87
CA LEU A 87 -9.94 8.27 -1.57
C LEU A 87 -10.47 7.75 -2.91
N TYR A 88 -9.62 7.07 -3.66
CA TYR A 88 -9.97 6.41 -4.91
C TYR A 88 -10.11 4.93 -4.60
N ASP A 89 -11.13 4.27 -5.12
CA ASP A 89 -11.34 2.84 -4.85
C ASP A 89 -10.28 2.01 -5.58
N PHE A 90 -9.10 1.93 -4.97
CA PHE A 90 -8.00 1.16 -5.53
C PHE A 90 -8.42 -0.31 -5.52
N GLN A 91 -8.56 -0.86 -6.72
CA GLN A 91 -8.85 -2.26 -6.90
C GLN A 91 -7.52 -3.00 -6.77
N PHE A 92 -7.21 -3.43 -5.55
CA PHE A 92 -6.13 -4.35 -5.30
C PHE A 92 -6.63 -5.75 -5.65
N THR A 93 -6.00 -6.40 -6.63
CA THR A 93 -6.26 -7.83 -6.82
C THR A 93 -5.81 -8.56 -5.56
N GLU A 94 -6.73 -9.29 -4.91
CA GLU A 94 -6.44 -10.28 -3.86
C GLU A 94 -5.70 -11.46 -4.48
N GLU A 95 -4.52 -11.20 -5.04
CA GLU A 95 -3.63 -12.26 -5.50
C GLU A 95 -2.80 -12.65 -4.28
N GLU A 96 -3.11 -13.81 -3.70
CA GLU A 96 -2.24 -14.47 -2.74
C GLU A 96 -0.85 -14.53 -3.36
N VAL A 97 0.09 -13.82 -2.76
CA VAL A 97 1.48 -13.88 -3.16
C VAL A 97 1.95 -15.30 -2.83
N ASP A 98 2.17 -16.11 -3.86
CA ASP A 98 2.90 -17.36 -3.72
C ASP A 98 4.37 -17.03 -3.42
N GLU A 99 4.71 -17.02 -2.14
CA GLU A 99 6.06 -16.75 -1.64
C GLU A 99 7.09 -17.74 -2.20
N GLU A 100 6.71 -18.98 -2.50
CA GLU A 100 7.60 -19.95 -3.13
C GLU A 100 7.86 -19.61 -4.60
N ALA A 101 6.83 -19.19 -5.35
CA ALA A 101 6.98 -18.71 -6.71
C ALA A 101 7.84 -17.46 -6.78
N ARG A 102 7.59 -16.48 -5.89
CA ARG A 102 8.40 -15.27 -5.79
C ARG A 102 9.86 -15.57 -5.51
N LYS A 103 10.14 -16.51 -4.60
CA LYS A 103 11.51 -16.93 -4.29
C LYS A 103 12.22 -17.49 -5.53
N LYS A 104 11.54 -18.30 -6.35
CA LYS A 104 12.10 -18.81 -7.62
C LYS A 104 12.51 -17.69 -8.56
N TYR A 105 11.70 -16.62 -8.66
CA TYR A 105 12.03 -15.46 -9.47
C TYR A 105 13.24 -14.69 -8.95
N TYR A 106 13.39 -14.52 -7.64
CA TYR A 106 14.60 -13.92 -7.07
C TYR A 106 15.84 -14.81 -7.25
N ASP A 107 15.69 -16.12 -7.12
CA ASP A 107 16.78 -17.08 -7.39
C ASP A 107 17.19 -17.05 -8.87
N GLU A 108 16.24 -16.92 -9.79
CA GLU A 108 16.53 -16.78 -11.22
C GLU A 108 17.18 -15.44 -11.53
N LEU A 109 16.66 -14.33 -11.00
CA LEU A 109 17.25 -13.00 -11.11
C LEU A 109 18.72 -13.00 -10.67
N SER A 110 19.06 -13.73 -9.61
CA SER A 110 20.44 -13.85 -9.13
C SER A 110 21.38 -14.56 -10.11
N LYS A 111 20.83 -15.44 -10.97
CA LYS A 111 21.57 -16.24 -11.95
C LYS A 111 21.73 -15.54 -13.29
N ILE A 112 20.65 -14.95 -13.80
CA ILE A 112 20.62 -14.38 -15.16
C ILE A 112 20.73 -12.85 -15.19
N GLY A 113 20.51 -12.20 -14.06
CA GLY A 113 20.61 -10.75 -13.90
C GLY A 113 19.37 -9.96 -14.35
N PRO A 114 19.30 -8.66 -14.00
CA PRO A 114 18.13 -7.81 -14.25
C PRO A 114 17.76 -7.64 -15.72
N GLN A 115 18.75 -7.50 -16.60
CA GLN A 115 18.50 -7.29 -18.03
C GLN A 115 17.84 -8.51 -18.67
N ALA A 116 18.35 -9.71 -18.42
CA ALA A 116 17.78 -10.94 -18.96
C ALA A 116 16.36 -11.20 -18.41
N MET A 117 16.10 -10.86 -17.15
CA MET A 117 14.75 -10.90 -16.58
C MET A 117 13.80 -9.91 -17.27
N HIS A 118 14.26 -8.71 -17.58
CA HIS A 118 13.49 -7.72 -18.34
C HIS A 118 13.24 -8.17 -19.78
N ASP A 119 14.23 -8.75 -20.45
CA ASP A 119 14.09 -9.28 -21.79
C ASP A 119 13.04 -10.41 -21.84
N ARG A 120 13.00 -11.25 -20.78
CA ARG A 120 11.94 -12.27 -20.60
C ARG A 120 10.56 -11.64 -20.45
N LEU A 121 10.44 -10.57 -19.65
CA LEU A 121 9.20 -9.80 -19.56
C LEU A 121 8.82 -9.22 -20.93
N ASN A 122 9.77 -8.63 -21.66
CA ASN A 122 9.53 -8.05 -22.98
C ASN A 122 9.09 -9.08 -24.02
N ALA A 123 9.53 -10.33 -23.91
CA ALA A 123 9.08 -11.41 -24.78
C ALA A 123 7.62 -11.84 -24.52
N LEU A 124 7.14 -11.68 -23.29
CA LEU A 124 5.78 -12.06 -22.88
C LEU A 124 4.78 -10.90 -22.96
N ASP A 125 5.20 -9.71 -22.54
CA ASP A 125 4.40 -8.48 -22.52
C ASP A 125 5.28 -7.25 -22.85
N PRO A 126 5.46 -6.95 -24.15
CA PRO A 126 6.26 -5.82 -24.60
C PRO A 126 5.72 -4.46 -24.14
N GLU A 127 4.40 -4.33 -23.96
CA GLU A 127 3.78 -3.05 -23.56
C GLU A 127 4.09 -2.75 -22.10
N THR A 128 3.95 -3.73 -21.21
CA THR A 128 4.34 -3.58 -19.81
C THR A 128 5.85 -3.37 -19.67
N ALA A 129 6.67 -4.10 -20.44
CA ALA A 129 8.13 -3.97 -20.40
C ALA A 129 8.63 -2.56 -20.73
N LYS A 130 7.97 -1.83 -21.65
CA LYS A 130 8.30 -0.43 -21.98
C LYS A 130 8.14 0.53 -20.80
N THR A 131 7.23 0.23 -19.87
CA THR A 131 6.94 1.10 -18.72
C THR A 131 7.83 0.83 -17.51
N ILE A 132 8.57 -0.27 -17.50
CA ILE A 132 9.38 -0.72 -16.36
C ILE A 132 10.86 -0.75 -16.76
N HIS A 133 11.69 0.01 -16.05
CA HIS A 133 13.13 -0.03 -16.24
C HIS A 133 13.71 -1.39 -15.77
N PRO A 134 14.69 -2.00 -16.48
CA PRO A 134 15.27 -3.31 -16.11
C PRO A 134 15.78 -3.40 -14.66
N ASN A 135 16.36 -2.31 -14.14
CA ASN A 135 16.84 -2.23 -12.75
C ASN A 135 15.72 -2.18 -11.70
N ASN A 136 14.46 -1.97 -12.09
CA ASN A 136 13.33 -2.05 -11.17
C ASN A 136 12.87 -3.50 -11.03
N THR A 137 13.77 -4.33 -10.52
CA THR A 137 13.63 -5.79 -10.45
C THR A 137 12.36 -6.23 -9.74
N ARG A 138 11.93 -5.48 -8.72
CA ARG A 138 10.67 -5.73 -8.01
C ARG A 138 9.44 -5.56 -8.92
N ARG A 139 9.39 -4.52 -9.76
CA ARG A 139 8.30 -4.34 -10.74
C ARG A 139 8.37 -5.36 -11.86
N VAL A 140 9.56 -5.74 -12.32
CA VAL A 140 9.76 -6.79 -13.34
C VAL A 140 9.25 -8.14 -12.84
N ILE A 141 9.68 -8.58 -11.65
CA ILE A 141 9.22 -9.84 -11.04
C ILE A 141 7.71 -9.82 -10.86
N ARG A 142 7.13 -8.72 -10.35
CA ARG A 142 5.67 -8.63 -10.18
C ARG A 142 4.91 -8.73 -11.50
N ALA A 143 5.43 -8.14 -12.59
CA ALA A 143 4.82 -8.26 -13.91
C ALA A 143 4.86 -9.72 -14.43
N LEU A 144 5.97 -10.43 -14.21
CA LEU A 144 6.09 -11.85 -14.56
C LEU A 144 5.16 -12.74 -13.72
N GLU A 145 5.10 -12.52 -12.39
CA GLU A 145 4.15 -13.19 -11.48
C GLU A 145 2.70 -13.01 -11.98
N MET A 146 2.32 -11.78 -12.35
CA MET A 146 0.98 -11.49 -12.85
C MET A 146 0.67 -12.19 -14.17
N ILE A 147 1.62 -12.26 -15.13
CA ILE A 147 1.42 -12.96 -16.40
C ILE A 147 1.18 -14.46 -16.17
N GLU A 148 1.92 -15.07 -15.24
CA GLU A 148 1.82 -16.48 -14.89
C GLU A 148 0.50 -16.82 -14.19
N LEU A 149 0.02 -15.94 -13.31
CA LEU A 149 -1.23 -16.11 -12.55
C LEU A 149 -2.50 -15.83 -13.38
N SER A 150 -2.47 -14.79 -14.23
CA SER A 150 -3.67 -14.28 -14.89
C SER A 150 -3.90 -14.85 -16.28
N GLY A 151 -2.89 -15.41 -16.94
CA GLY A 151 -2.96 -15.82 -18.34
C GLY A 151 -3.30 -14.68 -19.33
N VAL A 152 -3.46 -13.43 -18.85
CA VAL A 152 -3.87 -12.26 -19.64
C VAL A 152 -3.23 -10.99 -19.05
N SER A 153 -2.36 -10.37 -19.85
CA SER A 153 -1.68 -9.10 -19.58
C SER A 153 -2.65 -7.97 -19.20
N LYS A 154 -2.28 -7.14 -18.22
CA LYS A 154 -2.86 -5.81 -18.03
C LYS A 154 -1.88 -4.73 -18.50
N ALA A 155 -2.30 -4.01 -19.53
CA ALA A 155 -1.83 -2.69 -19.84
C ALA A 155 -2.45 -1.65 -18.88
N SER A 156 -1.62 -0.68 -18.47
CA SER A 156 -1.93 0.62 -17.86
C SER A 156 -2.28 0.68 -16.36
N ASP A 157 -1.44 1.45 -15.63
CA ASP A 157 -1.62 1.95 -14.25
C ASP A 157 -2.91 2.81 -14.07
N GLU A 158 -3.68 3.07 -15.14
CA GLU A 158 -4.97 3.77 -15.11
C GLU A 158 -6.15 2.87 -14.71
N MET A 159 -6.05 1.55 -14.84
CA MET A 159 -7.17 0.62 -14.59
C MET A 159 -7.40 0.22 -13.13
N ASN A 160 -6.53 0.63 -12.19
CA ASN A 160 -6.70 0.30 -10.77
C ASN A 160 -7.42 1.41 -9.98
N ARG A 161 -7.73 2.56 -10.59
CA ARG A 161 -8.55 3.60 -9.96
C ARG A 161 -10.02 3.29 -10.26
N GLY A 162 -10.71 2.62 -9.33
CA GLY A 162 -12.17 2.59 -9.36
C GLY A 162 -12.72 4.01 -9.32
N ASN A 163 -13.87 4.23 -9.97
CA ASN A 163 -14.60 5.48 -9.80
C ASN A 163 -15.23 5.51 -8.41
N ILE A 164 -14.98 6.62 -7.70
CA ILE A 164 -15.56 7.13 -6.42
C ILE A 164 -16.19 6.05 -5.50
N PRO A 165 -15.68 5.87 -4.26
CA PRO A 165 -16.14 4.83 -3.33
C PRO A 165 -17.63 4.87 -2.96
#